data_AF-A0A178AGJ2-F1
#
_entry.id   AF-A0A178AGJ2-F1
#
_cell.length_a   1.000
_cell.length_b   1.000
_cell.length_c   1.000
_cell.angle_alpha   90.00
_cell.angle_beta   90.00
_cell.angle_gamma   90.00
#
_symmetry.space_group_name_H-M   'P 1'
#
loop_
_entity.id
_entity.type
_entity.pdbx_description
1 polymer ?
#
loop_
_entity_poly.entity_id
_entity_poly.type
_entity_poly.pdbx_seq_one_letter_code
_entity_poly.pdbx_strand_id
1 'polypeptide(L)'
;MTTFTSKDGIRRTTSDKPCPPHCTICFEPLTTMVSSTTTTPEHAVTIDQCGHIFGHDCLTTWVREGHNTCPVCRVEIFTQSEIVIESHSDSDGPQYFALGVYMDVEVDSAVQGNYETADG
;
A
#
# COMPACT_ATOMS: atom_id res chain seq x y z
N MET A 1 35.43 16.14 45.29
CA MET A 1 34.94 15.15 44.30
C MET A 1 33.60 14.64 44.82
N THR A 2 32.50 15.36 44.54
CA THR A 2 31.17 15.00 45.07
C THR A 2 30.46 14.12 44.07
N THR A 3 30.31 12.84 44.40
CA THR A 3 29.55 11.85 43.63
C THR A 3 28.06 12.14 43.78
N PHE A 4 27.42 12.60 42.71
CA PHE A 4 25.96 12.68 42.62
C PHE A 4 25.43 11.39 42.00
N THR A 5 24.98 10.47 42.85
CA THR A 5 24.13 9.35 42.44
C THR A 5 22.72 9.88 42.21
N SER A 6 22.38 10.19 40.96
CA SER A 6 21.02 10.62 40.59
C SER A 6 20.12 9.39 40.52
N LYS A 7 19.30 9.25 41.57
CA LYS A 7 18.32 8.19 41.77
C LYS A 7 17.06 8.54 41.00
N ASP A 8 16.78 7.74 39.97
CA ASP A 8 15.51 7.50 39.29
C ASP A 8 14.28 8.26 39.84
N GLY A 9 13.97 9.40 39.20
CA GLY A 9 12.71 10.12 39.40
C GLY A 9 11.58 9.50 38.59
N ILE A 10 10.97 8.42 39.07
CA ILE A 10 9.74 7.87 38.50
C ILE A 10 8.60 8.86 38.74
N ARG A 11 8.28 9.68 37.73
CA ARG A 11 7.03 10.46 37.67
C ARG A 11 5.89 9.51 37.33
N ARG A 12 5.24 8.94 38.35
CA ARG A 12 3.91 8.32 38.20
C ARG A 12 2.87 9.43 38.18
N THR A 13 2.43 9.83 37.00
CA THR A 13 1.28 10.74 36.83
C THR A 13 -0.01 9.91 36.91
N THR A 14 -0.71 10.00 38.02
CA THR A 14 -2.07 9.47 38.22
C THR A 14 -3.10 10.38 37.54
N SER A 15 -3.13 10.38 36.20
CA SER A 15 -4.21 10.95 35.40
C SER A 15 -4.79 9.81 34.59
N ASP A 16 -5.80 9.14 35.16
CA ASP A 16 -6.43 7.91 34.66
C ASP A 16 -7.32 8.17 33.43
N LYS A 17 -6.75 8.80 32.40
CA LYS A 17 -7.32 8.84 31.06
C LYS A 17 -6.23 8.40 30.10
N PRO A 18 -6.36 7.24 29.44
CA PRO A 18 -5.38 6.81 28.45
C PRO A 18 -5.28 7.91 27.39
N CYS A 19 -4.12 8.56 27.31
CA CYS A 19 -3.84 9.49 26.23
C CYS A 19 -3.77 8.67 24.94
N PRO A 20 -4.59 8.98 23.92
CA PRO A 20 -4.47 8.31 22.64
C PRO A 20 -3.08 8.56 22.07
N PRO A 21 -2.45 7.56 21.41
CA PRO A 21 -1.21 7.80 20.68
C PRO A 21 -1.45 8.89 19.64
N HIS A 22 -0.47 9.76 19.40
CA HIS A 22 -0.57 10.84 18.40
C HIS A 22 0.30 10.51 17.18
N CYS A 23 -0.12 10.98 16.01
CA CYS A 23 0.68 10.85 14.80
C CYS A 23 1.90 11.77 14.89
N THR A 24 3.11 11.28 14.66
CA THR A 24 4.31 12.14 14.72
C THR A 24 4.53 12.99 13.47
N ILE A 25 3.70 12.84 12.43
CA ILE A 25 3.76 13.62 11.19
C ILE A 25 2.89 14.87 11.30
N CYS A 26 1.61 14.70 11.70
CA CYS A 26 0.64 15.79 11.79
C CYS A 26 0.26 16.18 13.23
N PHE A 27 0.69 15.41 14.24
CA PHE A 27 0.42 15.64 15.67
C PHE A 27 -1.05 15.51 16.10
N GLU A 28 -1.91 14.98 15.24
CA GLU A 28 -3.31 14.68 15.56
C GLU A 28 -3.44 13.36 16.35
N PRO A 29 -4.51 13.19 17.16
CA PRO A 29 -4.74 11.97 17.92
C PRO A 29 -5.12 10.81 16.99
N LEU A 30 -4.42 9.69 17.13
CA LEU A 30 -4.73 8.43 16.47
C LEU A 30 -5.81 7.72 17.27
N THR A 31 -6.80 7.16 16.58
CA THR A 31 -7.73 6.25 17.24
C THR A 31 -7.47 4.80 16.87
N THR A 32 -7.53 3.93 17.87
CA THR A 32 -7.65 2.48 17.69
C THR A 32 -9.12 2.02 17.69
N MET A 33 -10.08 2.92 17.94
CA MET A 33 -11.52 2.65 17.93
C MET A 33 -12.30 3.70 17.11
N VAL A 34 -13.34 3.30 16.38
CA VAL A 34 -14.19 4.26 15.64
C VAL A 34 -14.97 5.12 16.65
N SER A 35 -14.41 6.27 17.05
CA SER A 35 -15.04 7.21 17.96
C SER A 35 -15.69 8.33 17.16
N SER A 36 -17.01 8.28 17.07
CA SER A 36 -17.91 9.14 16.30
C SER A 36 -18.12 10.52 16.92
N THR A 37 -17.04 11.20 17.30
CA THR A 37 -17.06 12.60 17.74
C THR A 37 -16.36 13.49 16.73
N THR A 38 -16.91 14.67 16.47
CA THR A 38 -16.72 15.61 15.34
C THR A 38 -15.29 16.11 15.01
N THR A 39 -14.25 15.55 15.63
CA THR A 39 -12.85 15.71 15.24
C THR A 39 -12.39 14.35 14.74
N THR A 40 -12.52 14.07 13.44
CA THR A 40 -12.34 12.71 12.88
C THR A 40 -10.93 12.19 13.16
N PRO A 41 -10.77 11.25 14.10
CA PRO A 41 -9.45 10.71 14.38
C PRO A 41 -8.99 9.86 13.19
N GLU A 42 -7.75 10.05 12.76
CA GLU A 42 -7.17 9.28 11.67
C GLU A 42 -6.90 7.83 12.12
N HIS A 43 -6.96 6.91 11.16
CA HIS A 43 -6.77 5.49 11.44
C HIS A 43 -5.30 5.19 11.73
N ALA A 44 -5.01 4.57 12.88
CA ALA A 44 -3.66 4.19 13.26
C ALA A 44 -3.13 3.03 12.40
N VAL A 45 -1.96 3.21 11.79
CA VAL A 45 -1.23 2.17 11.05
C VAL A 45 0.16 1.98 11.66
N THR A 46 0.65 0.74 11.66
CA THR A 46 1.97 0.39 12.23
C THR A 46 2.87 -0.16 11.14
N ILE A 47 4.12 0.30 11.09
CA ILE A 47 5.13 -0.26 10.18
C ILE A 47 5.65 -1.57 10.78
N ASP A 48 5.42 -2.69 10.11
CA ASP A 48 5.76 -4.03 10.59
C ASP A 48 7.26 -4.19 10.94
N GLN A 49 8.14 -3.61 10.13
CA GLN A 49 9.59 -3.73 10.28
C GLN A 49 10.18 -3.01 11.50
N CYS A 50 9.47 -2.01 12.07
CA CYS A 50 10.01 -1.21 13.18
C CYS A 50 9.03 -0.89 14.31
N GLY A 51 7.74 -1.19 14.15
CA GLY A 51 6.71 -0.98 15.15
C GLY A 51 6.28 0.47 15.38
N HIS A 52 6.76 1.44 14.58
CA HIS A 52 6.32 2.83 14.70
C HIS A 52 4.92 3.02 14.13
N ILE A 53 4.11 3.83 14.83
CA ILE A 53 2.69 4.05 14.56
C ILE A 53 2.47 5.45 13.97
N PHE A 54 1.69 5.52 12.90
CA PHE A 54 1.35 6.77 12.21
C PHE A 54 -0.14 6.76 11.86
N GLY A 55 -0.64 7.91 11.38
CA GLY A 55 -1.93 7.96 10.73
C GLY A 55 -1.86 7.42 9.30
N HIS A 56 -2.91 6.71 8.89
CA HIS A 56 -3.01 6.11 7.57
C HIS A 56 -2.76 7.12 6.45
N ASP A 57 -3.45 8.27 6.48
CA ASP A 57 -3.33 9.30 5.44
C ASP A 57 -1.94 9.94 5.42
N CYS A 58 -1.36 10.16 6.60
CA CYS A 58 -0.01 10.71 6.74
C CYS A 58 1.06 9.76 6.17
N LEU A 59 1.01 8.48 6.54
CA LEU A 59 1.97 7.49 6.03
C LEU A 59 1.76 7.22 4.54
N THR A 60 0.52 7.22 4.07
CA THR A 60 0.20 7.05 2.65
C THR A 60 0.74 8.21 1.83
N THR A 61 0.60 9.45 2.30
CA THR A 61 1.15 10.63 1.62
C THR A 61 2.67 10.57 1.56
N TRP A 62 3.32 10.23 2.67
CA TRP A 62 4.77 10.04 2.74
C TRP A 62 5.29 9.02 1.71
N VAL A 63 4.64 7.86 1.60
CA VAL A 63 5.01 6.85 0.60
C VAL A 63 4.75 7.32 -0.82
N ARG A 64 3.63 8.02 -1.07
CA ARG A 64 3.27 8.57 -2.39
C ARG A 64 4.24 9.65 -2.86
N GLU A 65 4.87 10.37 -1.95
CA GLU A 65 5.94 11.34 -2.24
C GLU A 65 7.25 10.66 -2.64
N GLY A 66 7.32 9.33 -2.57
CA GLY A 66 8.48 8.53 -2.98
C GLY A 66 9.36 8.08 -1.82
N HIS A 67 8.94 8.28 -0.57
CA HIS A 67 9.71 7.85 0.60
C HIS A 67 9.36 6.41 0.99
N ASN A 68 10.34 5.51 0.88
CA ASN A 68 10.23 4.11 1.32
C ASN A 68 10.83 3.86 2.72
N THR A 69 10.88 4.87 3.59
CA THR A 69 11.54 4.75 4.89
C THR A 69 10.67 5.25 6.02
N CYS A 70 10.82 4.66 7.21
CA CYS A 70 10.13 5.12 8.40
C CYS A 70 10.57 6.56 8.76
N PRO A 71 9.64 7.51 8.98
CA PRO A 71 9.97 8.88 9.38
C PRO A 71 10.76 9.00 10.70
N VAL A 72 10.65 7.99 11.58
CA VAL A 72 11.27 8.00 12.92
C VAL A 72 12.64 7.33 12.89
N CYS A 73 12.74 6.10 12.38
CA CYS A 73 13.96 5.30 12.46
C CYS A 73 14.64 5.01 11.12
N ARG A 74 14.06 5.46 10.00
CA ARG A 74 14.55 5.27 8.63
C ARG A 74 14.67 3.82 8.14
N VAL A 75 14.09 2.86 8.86
CA VAL A 75 13.94 1.48 8.39
C VAL A 75 13.09 1.46 7.12
N GLU A 76 13.47 0.65 6.14
CA GLU A 76 12.74 0.52 4.88
C GLU A 76 11.36 -0.13 5.10
N ILE A 77 10.33 0.41 4.43
CA ILE A 77 8.94 -0.01 4.62
C ILE A 77 8.61 -1.20 3.71
N PHE A 78 9.01 -1.14 2.45
CA PHE A 78 8.81 -2.19 1.45
C PHE A 78 10.15 -2.70 0.94
N THR A 79 10.38 -4.01 1.00
CA THR A 79 11.44 -4.66 0.22
C THR A 79 10.88 -4.91 -1.18
N GLN A 80 11.50 -4.34 -2.22
CA GLN A 80 11.07 -4.55 -3.59
C GLN A 80 11.16 -6.04 -3.92
N SER A 81 10.04 -6.75 -3.89
CA SER A 81 9.96 -8.11 -4.44
C SER A 81 10.20 -7.98 -5.93
N GLU A 82 11.35 -8.46 -6.41
CA GLU A 82 11.62 -8.57 -7.83
C GLU A 82 10.45 -9.30 -8.47
N ILE A 83 9.78 -8.63 -9.42
CA ILE A 83 8.86 -9.31 -10.31
C ILE A 83 9.74 -10.21 -11.16
N VAL A 84 9.95 -11.44 -10.71
CA VAL A 84 10.62 -12.46 -11.52
C VAL A 84 9.63 -12.82 -12.63
N ILE A 85 9.70 -12.08 -13.74
CA ILE A 85 9.09 -12.52 -15.00
C ILE A 85 9.98 -13.64 -15.52
N GLU A 86 9.96 -14.80 -14.85
CA GLU A 86 10.57 -16.01 -15.35
C GLU A 86 9.61 -16.65 -16.35
N SER A 87 9.54 -16.05 -17.55
CA SER A 87 8.99 -16.73 -18.71
C SER A 87 10.10 -17.58 -19.33
N HIS A 88 10.51 -18.64 -18.63
CA HIS A 88 11.27 -19.74 -19.20
C HIS A 88 10.41 -21.01 -19.11
N SER A 89 9.59 -21.18 -20.14
CA SER A 89 9.14 -22.49 -20.58
C SER A 89 9.53 -22.60 -22.05
N ASP A 90 10.64 -23.29 -22.29
CA ASP A 90 10.94 -23.93 -23.57
C ASP A 90 9.71 -24.65 -24.10
N SER A 91 9.15 -24.17 -25.20
CA SER A 91 8.20 -24.87 -26.04
C SER A 91 8.34 -24.28 -27.44
N ASP A 92 8.94 -25.06 -28.33
CA ASP A 92 9.11 -24.86 -29.77
C ASP A 92 8.01 -23.99 -30.40
N GLY A 93 8.33 -22.72 -30.69
CA GLY A 93 7.43 -21.77 -31.32
C GLY A 93 8.22 -20.59 -31.89
N PRO A 94 8.13 -20.30 -33.20
CA PRO A 94 8.98 -19.30 -33.82
C PRO A 94 8.64 -17.90 -33.31
N GLN A 95 9.68 -17.23 -32.80
CA GLN A 95 9.61 -15.87 -32.31
C GLN A 95 9.20 -14.94 -33.46
N TYR A 96 8.07 -14.27 -33.30
CA TYR A 96 7.61 -13.20 -34.17
C TYR A 96 8.60 -12.03 -34.02
N PHE A 97 9.69 -12.07 -34.77
CA PHE A 97 10.49 -10.89 -34.98
C PHE A 97 9.69 -9.91 -35.83
N ALA A 98 9.41 -8.78 -35.21
CA ALA A 98 8.77 -7.63 -35.82
C ALA A 98 9.48 -7.20 -37.11
N LEU A 99 8.93 -7.54 -38.26
CA LEU A 99 8.97 -6.74 -39.49
C LEU A 99 7.67 -7.02 -40.24
N GLY A 100 6.72 -6.09 -40.14
CA GLY A 100 5.43 -6.24 -40.78
C GLY A 100 5.54 -6.38 -42.29
N VAL A 101 5.30 -7.59 -42.81
CA VAL A 101 4.64 -7.87 -44.08
C VAL A 101 4.22 -9.35 -44.08
N TYR A 102 2.93 -9.67 -43.98
CA TYR A 102 2.23 -10.51 -44.97
C TYR A 102 0.72 -10.50 -44.67
N MET A 103 -0.04 -10.38 -45.74
CA MET A 103 -1.50 -10.36 -45.79
C MET A 103 -2.01 -11.80 -45.83
N ASP A 104 -3.08 -12.13 -45.11
CA ASP A 104 -4.04 -13.12 -45.61
C ASP A 104 -5.44 -12.54 -45.49
N VAL A 105 -5.88 -11.98 -46.63
CA VAL A 105 -7.28 -11.75 -46.97
C VAL A 105 -7.87 -13.13 -47.25
N GLU A 106 -8.78 -13.60 -46.40
CA GLU A 106 -9.70 -14.66 -46.80
C GLU A 106 -10.99 -14.04 -47.35
N VAL A 107 -11.17 -14.29 -48.64
CA VAL A 107 -12.27 -13.88 -49.52
C VAL A 107 -13.49 -14.80 -49.34
N ASP A 108 -14.64 -14.15 -49.26
CA ASP A 108 -15.99 -14.58 -49.66
C ASP A 108 -16.51 -15.98 -49.26
N SER A 109 -17.60 -15.96 -48.49
CA SER A 109 -18.71 -16.88 -48.74
C SER A 109 -20.05 -16.20 -48.47
N ALA A 110 -20.65 -15.76 -49.57
CA ALA A 110 -22.07 -15.93 -49.92
C ALA A 110 -23.12 -16.01 -48.80
N VAL A 111 -24.01 -15.00 -48.84
CA VAL A 111 -25.48 -15.09 -48.80
C VAL A 111 -26.10 -16.46 -48.50
N GLN A 112 -26.91 -16.55 -47.44
CA GLN A 112 -28.37 -16.85 -47.49
C GLN A 112 -28.89 -17.16 -46.07
N GLY A 113 -30.07 -16.65 -45.72
CA GLY A 113 -30.95 -17.34 -44.77
C GLY A 113 -31.53 -16.50 -43.64
N ASN A 114 -32.41 -15.58 -43.99
CA ASN A 114 -33.60 -15.23 -43.22
C ASN A 114 -34.30 -16.48 -42.64
N TYR A 115 -34.48 -16.53 -41.32
CA TYR A 115 -35.49 -17.36 -40.67
C TYR A 115 -36.51 -16.44 -40.00
N GLU A 116 -37.65 -16.28 -40.66
CA GLU A 116 -38.90 -15.92 -40.00
C GLU A 116 -39.32 -17.08 -39.11
N THR A 117 -39.53 -16.85 -37.81
CA THR A 117 -40.67 -17.45 -37.11
C THR A 117 -41.07 -16.62 -35.88
N ALA A 118 -42.37 -16.62 -35.63
CA ALA A 118 -43.16 -15.85 -34.69
C ALA A 118 -42.78 -16.04 -33.21
N ASP A 119 -43.19 -15.10 -32.36
CA ASP A 119 -44.05 -15.36 -31.18
C ASP A 119 -44.36 -14.05 -30.42
N GLY A 120 -45.65 -13.79 -30.17
CA GLY A 120 -46.13 -12.90 -29.09
C GLY A 120 -46.85 -11.62 -29.50
#